data_AF-A0A429ZQV9-F1
#
_entry.id   AF-A0A429ZQV9-F1
#
_cell.length_a   1.000
_cell.length_b   1.000
_cell.length_c   1.000
_cell.angle_alpha   90.00
_cell.angle_beta   90.00
_cell.angle_gamma   90.00
#
_symmetry.space_group_name_H-M   'P 1'
#
loop_
_entity.id
_entity.type
_entity.pdbx_description
1 polymer ?
#
loop_
_entity_poly.entity_id
_entity_poly.type
_entity_poly.pdbx_seq_one_letter_code
_entity_poly.pdbx_strand_id
1 'polypeptide(L)'
;MTEEDRLFLAAKNGESEAFRNLYQQYQPVVFKIQQKFFLKDLDQDDWHQEARIIFFLSLQRFDKARGITIGSFFRINLERHIVSLLRKQGAAKRQGTLMSTSLEQRIIESGEDCLNHEGEQRNLFIQYIMIREALKEFSDLLSSFESGILELYLKGRGITEIAEIKCCSINKVKNGLSRIRVKFKKEFRKIKDY
;
A
#
# COMPACT_ATOMS: atom_id res chain seq x y z
N MET A 1 6.04 -13.95 -51.92
CA MET A 1 6.53 -13.35 -50.67
C MET A 1 6.63 -11.87 -50.93
N THR A 2 5.73 -11.06 -50.37
CA THR A 2 5.66 -9.63 -50.64
C THR A 2 6.83 -8.90 -49.95
N GLU A 3 7.13 -7.67 -50.37
CA GLU A 3 8.18 -6.87 -49.75
C GLU A 3 7.87 -6.60 -48.26
N GLU A 4 6.59 -6.47 -47.92
CA GLU A 4 6.10 -6.39 -46.54
C GLU A 4 6.39 -7.66 -45.72
N ASP A 5 6.26 -8.84 -46.32
CA ASP A 5 6.60 -10.10 -45.65
C ASP A 5 8.11 -10.21 -45.37
N ARG A 6 8.95 -9.66 -46.26
CA ARG A 6 10.41 -9.61 -46.08
C ARG A 6 10.80 -8.67 -44.94
N LEU A 7 10.25 -7.46 -44.94
CA LEU A 7 10.47 -6.48 -43.87
C LEU A 7 10.00 -7.05 -42.51
N PHE A 8 8.87 -7.74 -42.49
CA PHE A 8 8.33 -8.38 -41.30
C PHE A 8 9.27 -9.49 -40.78
N LEU A 9 9.79 -10.33 -41.66
CA LEU A 9 10.71 -11.41 -41.29
C LEU A 9 12.05 -10.87 -40.79
N ALA A 10 12.60 -9.84 -41.45
CA ALA A 10 13.80 -9.13 -41.04
C ALA A 10 13.66 -8.49 -39.65
N ALA A 11 12.54 -7.79 -39.40
CA ALA A 11 12.22 -7.22 -38.10
C ALA A 11 12.07 -8.29 -37.01
N LYS A 12 11.48 -9.46 -37.35
CA LYS A 12 11.35 -10.59 -36.43
C LYS A 12 12.71 -11.24 -36.12
N ASN A 13 13.66 -11.22 -37.05
CA ASN A 13 15.01 -11.71 -36.85
C ASN A 13 15.91 -10.72 -36.07
N GLY A 14 15.38 -9.57 -35.65
CA GLY A 14 16.10 -8.60 -34.82
C GLY A 14 16.90 -7.58 -35.62
N GLU A 15 16.69 -7.46 -36.93
CA GLU A 15 17.33 -6.43 -37.73
C GLU A 15 16.80 -5.04 -37.35
N SER A 16 17.70 -4.20 -36.84
CA SER A 16 17.33 -2.94 -36.17
C SER A 16 16.65 -1.93 -37.09
N GLU A 17 17.12 -1.80 -38.34
CA GLU A 17 16.53 -0.87 -39.31
C GLU A 17 15.15 -1.35 -39.78
N ALA A 18 15.01 -2.65 -40.06
CA ALA A 18 13.72 -3.24 -40.42
C ALA A 18 12.69 -3.07 -39.29
N PHE A 19 13.10 -3.30 -38.04
CA PHE A 19 12.25 -3.08 -36.88
C PHE A 19 11.83 -1.62 -36.72
N ARG A 20 12.77 -0.68 -36.86
CA ARG A 20 12.49 0.77 -36.74
C ARG A 20 11.47 1.21 -37.79
N ASN A 21 11.69 0.83 -39.05
CA ASN A 21 10.81 1.16 -40.16
C ASN A 21 9.40 0.57 -39.97
N LEU A 22 9.33 -0.66 -39.47
CA LEU A 22 8.06 -1.30 -39.18
C LEU A 22 7.34 -0.61 -38.00
N TYR A 23 8.05 -0.33 -36.90
CA TYR A 23 7.48 0.30 -35.71
C TYR A 23 6.94 1.71 -35.98
N GLN A 24 7.58 2.48 -36.87
CA GLN A 24 7.10 3.81 -37.24
C GLN A 24 5.65 3.80 -37.74
N GLN A 25 5.25 2.74 -38.44
CA GLN A 25 3.87 2.57 -38.93
C GLN A 25 2.85 2.34 -37.79
N TYR A 26 3.31 1.88 -36.63
CA TYR A 26 2.46 1.58 -35.46
C TYR A 26 2.53 2.64 -34.36
N GLN A 27 3.29 3.73 -34.55
CA GLN A 27 3.28 4.89 -33.63
C GLN A 27 1.87 5.45 -33.37
N PRO A 28 0.95 5.53 -34.35
CA PRO A 28 -0.43 5.97 -34.09
C PRO A 28 -1.17 5.14 -33.03
N VAL A 29 -0.82 3.85 -32.89
CA VAL A 29 -1.38 2.98 -31.84
C VAL A 29 -0.89 3.42 -30.46
N VAL A 30 0.39 3.76 -30.36
CA VAL A 30 1.01 4.25 -29.11
C VAL A 30 0.38 5.55 -28.68
N PHE A 31 0.24 6.51 -29.60
CA PHE A 31 -0.39 7.81 -29.31
C PHE A 31 -1.83 7.65 -28.80
N LYS A 32 -2.63 6.77 -29.41
CA LYS A 32 -4.00 6.51 -28.93
C LYS A 32 -4.04 5.92 -27.52
N ILE A 33 -3.10 5.04 -27.18
CA ILE A 33 -3.03 4.45 -25.83
C ILE A 33 -2.55 5.49 -24.82
N GLN A 34 -1.57 6.30 -25.18
CA GLN A 34 -1.03 7.35 -24.32
C GLN A 34 -2.10 8.40 -23.95
N GLN A 35 -2.99 8.75 -24.89
CA GLN A 35 -4.11 9.64 -24.55
C GLN A 35 -5.13 9.01 -23.60
N LYS A 36 -5.22 7.67 -23.57
CA LYS A 36 -6.15 6.94 -22.72
C LYS A 36 -5.63 6.73 -21.30
N PHE A 37 -4.31 6.67 -21.10
CA PHE A 37 -3.70 6.35 -19.82
C PHE A 37 -2.65 7.39 -19.42
N PHE A 38 -2.85 8.03 -18.27
CA PHE A 38 -1.87 8.94 -17.69
C PHE A 38 -0.92 8.17 -16.75
N LEU A 39 0.36 8.11 -17.13
CA LEU A 39 1.44 7.59 -16.28
C LEU A 39 2.25 8.77 -15.76
N LYS A 40 2.17 9.03 -14.45
CA LYS A 40 2.74 10.23 -13.82
C LYS A 40 4.27 10.33 -13.92
N ASP A 41 4.95 9.18 -13.99
CA ASP A 41 6.41 9.08 -13.90
C ASP A 41 7.05 8.60 -15.21
N LEU A 42 6.33 8.63 -16.33
CA LEU A 42 6.87 8.28 -17.65
C LEU A 42 6.84 9.49 -18.58
N ASP A 43 8.03 9.89 -19.03
CA ASP A 43 8.18 10.90 -20.06
C ASP A 43 7.90 10.32 -21.45
N GLN A 44 7.86 11.18 -22.48
CA GLN A 44 7.58 10.76 -23.87
C GLN A 44 8.56 9.69 -24.37
N ASP A 45 9.84 9.81 -23.99
CA ASP A 45 10.86 8.84 -24.38
C ASP A 45 10.65 7.49 -23.71
N ASP A 46 10.20 7.47 -22.44
CA ASP A 46 9.88 6.23 -21.73
C ASP A 46 8.69 5.52 -22.37
N TRP A 47 7.66 6.28 -22.76
CA TRP A 47 6.52 5.75 -23.50
C TRP A 47 6.95 5.06 -24.79
N HIS A 48 7.84 5.69 -25.56
CA HIS A 48 8.34 5.11 -26.78
C HIS A 48 9.24 3.90 -26.54
N GLN A 49 10.03 3.88 -25.46
CA GLN A 49 10.83 2.71 -25.10
C GLN A 49 9.95 1.52 -24.72
N GLU A 50 8.98 1.72 -23.82
CA GLU A 50 8.05 0.68 -23.40
C GLU A 50 7.25 0.12 -24.59
N ALA A 51 6.75 1.01 -25.46
CA ALA A 51 6.04 0.61 -26.65
C ALA A 51 6.91 -0.19 -27.64
N ARG A 52 8.19 0.17 -27.82
CA ARG A 52 9.13 -0.59 -28.66
C ARG A 52 9.38 -1.99 -28.10
N ILE A 53 9.61 -2.11 -26.79
CA ILE A 53 9.80 -3.42 -26.13
C ILE A 53 8.57 -4.30 -26.36
N ILE A 54 7.37 -3.77 -26.11
CA ILE A 54 6.13 -4.52 -26.29
C ILE A 54 5.87 -4.86 -27.77
N PHE A 55 6.21 -3.96 -28.70
CA PHE A 55 6.09 -4.24 -30.12
C PHE A 55 7.01 -5.38 -30.55
N PHE A 56 8.27 -5.36 -30.11
CA PHE A 56 9.22 -6.45 -30.35
C PHE A 56 8.73 -7.79 -29.81
N LEU A 57 8.29 -7.83 -28.55
CA LEU A 57 7.73 -9.04 -27.93
C LEU A 57 6.47 -9.52 -28.66
N SER A 58 5.66 -8.60 -29.17
CA SER A 58 4.47 -8.91 -29.96
C SER A 58 4.84 -9.52 -31.30
N LEU A 59 5.85 -8.99 -32.00
CA LEU A 59 6.37 -9.55 -33.26
C LEU A 59 6.92 -10.97 -33.08
N GLN A 60 7.69 -11.21 -32.02
CA GLN A 60 8.25 -12.54 -31.73
C GLN A 60 7.15 -13.59 -31.57
N ARG A 61 6.08 -13.25 -30.85
CA ARG A 61 4.97 -14.14 -30.50
C ARG A 61 3.82 -14.10 -31.51
N PHE A 62 3.93 -13.28 -32.56
CA PHE A 62 2.86 -13.13 -33.54
C PHE A 62 2.74 -14.38 -34.41
N ASP A 63 1.51 -14.83 -34.55
CA ASP A 63 1.13 -16.01 -35.32
C ASP A 63 -0.03 -15.64 -36.25
N LYS A 64 0.26 -15.59 -37.56
CA LYS A 64 -0.70 -15.23 -38.60
C LYS A 64 -1.89 -16.21 -38.65
N ALA A 65 -1.72 -17.46 -38.21
CA ALA A 65 -2.79 -18.47 -38.24
C ALA A 65 -3.93 -18.16 -37.27
N ARG A 66 -3.73 -17.26 -36.30
CA ARG A 66 -4.74 -16.89 -35.29
C ARG A 66 -5.78 -15.88 -35.78
N GLY A 67 -5.66 -15.39 -37.02
CA GLY A 67 -6.65 -14.48 -37.63
C GLY A 67 -6.69 -13.06 -37.06
N ILE A 68 -5.69 -12.66 -36.26
CA ILE A 68 -5.60 -11.31 -35.68
C ILE A 68 -4.47 -10.56 -36.38
N THR A 69 -4.67 -9.26 -36.66
CA THR A 69 -3.61 -8.41 -37.21
C THR A 69 -2.55 -8.08 -36.17
N ILE A 70 -1.30 -7.89 -36.60
CA ILE A 70 -0.21 -7.51 -35.70
C ILE A 70 -0.51 -6.21 -34.94
N GLY A 71 -1.15 -5.23 -35.59
CA GLY A 71 -1.54 -3.98 -34.95
C GLY A 71 -2.54 -4.17 -33.82
N SER A 72 -3.56 -5.01 -34.01
CA SER A 72 -4.52 -5.36 -32.96
C SER A 72 -3.85 -6.13 -31.83
N PHE A 73 -2.97 -7.07 -32.15
CA PHE A 73 -2.24 -7.85 -31.15
C PHE A 73 -1.30 -6.97 -30.31
N PHE A 74 -0.53 -6.10 -30.96
CA PHE A 74 0.33 -5.11 -30.32
C PHE A 74 -0.47 -4.18 -29.41
N ARG A 75 -1.59 -3.62 -29.90
CA ARG A 75 -2.46 -2.75 -29.11
C ARG A 75 -2.92 -3.44 -27.82
N ILE A 76 -3.39 -4.68 -27.90
CA ILE A 76 -3.85 -5.44 -26.73
C ILE A 76 -2.71 -5.65 -25.73
N ASN A 77 -1.53 -6.03 -26.22
CA ASN A 77 -0.36 -6.27 -25.36
C ASN A 77 0.11 -4.97 -24.69
N LEU A 78 0.13 -3.85 -25.42
CA LEU A 78 0.52 -2.55 -24.89
C LEU A 78 -0.50 -2.06 -23.84
N GLU A 79 -1.81 -2.11 -24.11
CA GLU A 79 -2.82 -1.75 -23.11
C GLU A 79 -2.68 -2.58 -21.82
N ARG A 80 -2.43 -3.90 -21.93
CA ARG A 80 -2.20 -4.77 -20.77
C ARG A 80 -0.94 -4.41 -19.98
N HIS A 81 0.14 -4.09 -20.69
CA HIS A 81 1.39 -3.67 -20.07
C HIS A 81 1.23 -2.37 -19.30
N ILE A 82 0.60 -1.36 -19.90
CA ILE A 82 0.33 -0.07 -19.25
C ILE A 82 -0.55 -0.24 -18.00
N VAL A 83 -1.59 -1.07 -18.06
CA VAL A 83 -2.42 -1.38 -16.89
C VAL A 83 -1.60 -2.08 -15.79
N SER A 84 -0.65 -2.94 -16.16
CA SER A 84 0.27 -3.58 -15.21
C SER A 84 1.18 -2.54 -14.54
N LEU A 85 1.74 -1.60 -15.31
CA LEU A 85 2.55 -0.50 -14.77
C LEU A 85 1.75 0.37 -13.80
N LEU A 86 0.51 0.74 -14.15
CA LEU A 86 -0.38 1.49 -13.26
C LEU A 86 -0.66 0.75 -11.95
N ARG A 87 -0.86 -0.57 -12.00
CA ARG A 87 -1.04 -1.38 -10.78
C ARG A 87 0.21 -1.41 -9.92
N LYS A 88 1.40 -1.54 -10.54
CA LYS A 88 2.68 -1.49 -9.84
C LYS A 88 2.91 -0.13 -9.19
N GLN A 89 2.65 0.97 -9.90
CA GLN A 89 2.74 2.33 -9.38
C GLN A 89 1.77 2.53 -8.20
N GLY A 90 0.53 2.06 -8.32
CA GLY A 90 -0.44 2.10 -7.22
C GLY A 90 -0.08 1.23 -6.02
N ALA A 91 0.62 0.11 -6.22
CA ALA A 91 1.15 -0.72 -5.13
C ALA A 91 2.36 -0.04 -4.45
N ALA A 92 3.30 0.49 -5.22
CA ALA A 92 4.45 1.24 -4.73
C ALA A 92 4.00 2.50 -3.97
N LYS A 93 2.99 3.22 -4.48
CA LYS A 93 2.39 4.36 -3.76
C LYS A 93 1.68 3.91 -2.48
N ARG A 94 0.97 2.79 -2.46
CA ARG A 94 0.41 2.25 -1.20
C ARG A 94 1.50 1.91 -0.17
N GLN A 95 2.65 1.42 -0.61
CA GLN A 95 3.80 1.17 0.27
C GLN A 95 4.49 2.47 0.71
N GLY A 96 4.66 3.44 -0.19
CA GLY A 96 5.25 4.75 0.08
C GLY A 96 4.35 5.62 0.97
N THR A 97 3.05 5.65 0.73
CA THR A 97 2.06 6.37 1.55
C THR A 97 1.92 5.81 2.97
N LEU A 98 2.25 4.54 3.19
CA LEU A 98 2.33 4.00 4.56
C LEU A 98 3.52 4.59 5.36
N MET A 99 4.53 5.15 4.67
CA MET A 99 5.77 5.66 5.26
C MET A 99 6.03 7.16 4.98
N SER A 100 5.26 7.80 4.10
CA SER A 100 5.48 9.19 3.68
C SER A 100 4.52 10.14 4.42
N THR A 101 4.96 10.66 5.56
CA THR A 101 4.37 11.87 6.15
C THR A 101 5.00 13.11 5.51
N SER A 102 4.17 14.11 5.19
CA SER A 102 4.64 15.41 4.69
C SER A 102 5.69 15.99 5.64
N LEU A 103 6.86 16.33 5.09
CA LEU A 103 7.93 16.94 5.86
C LEU A 103 7.53 18.34 6.35
N GLU A 104 6.82 19.09 5.51
CA GLU A 104 6.26 20.40 5.87
C GLU A 104 5.27 20.29 7.02
N GLN A 105 4.40 19.27 6.99
CA GLN A 105 3.47 19.03 8.08
C GLN A 105 4.19 18.64 9.38
N ARG A 106 5.25 17.82 9.28
CA ARG A 106 6.11 17.50 10.44
C ARG A 106 6.86 18.70 11.00
N ILE A 107 7.38 19.58 10.13
CA ILE A 107 8.06 20.82 10.54
C ILE A 107 7.07 21.78 11.21
N ILE A 108 5.84 21.87 10.71
CA ILE A 108 4.79 22.72 11.32
C ILE A 108 4.37 22.17 12.68
N GLU A 109 4.22 20.84 12.82
CA GLU A 109 3.77 20.21 14.06
C GLU A 109 4.89 20.08 15.11
N SER A 110 6.15 19.91 14.70
CA SER A 110 7.28 19.56 15.58
C SER A 110 8.46 20.55 15.56
N GLY A 111 8.43 21.60 14.73
CA GLY A 111 9.51 22.58 14.58
C GLY A 111 10.72 22.08 13.76
N GLU A 112 11.79 22.89 13.71
CA GLU A 112 13.04 22.57 12.97
C GLU A 112 13.79 21.34 13.52
N ASP A 113 13.45 20.88 14.73
CA ASP A 113 14.04 19.69 15.39
C ASP A 113 13.59 18.34 14.81
N CYS A 114 12.72 18.33 13.79
CA CYS A 114 12.17 17.12 13.16
C CYS A 114 13.21 16.17 12.51
N LEU A 115 14.48 16.58 12.39
CA LEU A 115 15.58 15.78 11.85
C LEU A 115 16.42 15.09 12.94
N ASN A 116 16.19 15.39 14.22
CA ASN A 116 16.92 14.79 15.33
C ASN A 116 16.31 13.41 15.69
N HIS A 117 16.73 12.37 14.96
CA HIS A 117 16.34 10.98 15.23
C HIS A 117 16.60 10.50 16.67
N GLU A 118 17.58 11.09 17.37
CA GLU A 118 17.87 10.79 18.78
C GLU A 118 16.80 11.34 19.74
N GLY A 119 16.15 12.46 19.38
CA GLY A 119 15.07 13.06 20.17
C GLY A 119 13.78 12.25 20.13
N GLU A 120 13.41 11.72 18.97
CA GLU A 120 12.21 10.87 18.80
C GLU A 120 12.32 9.54 19.56
N GLN A 121 13.48 8.88 19.53
CA GLN A 121 13.69 7.64 20.29
C GLN A 121 13.64 7.87 21.80
N ARG A 122 14.20 9.00 22.27
CA ARG A 122 14.14 9.37 23.69
C ARG A 122 12.71 9.66 24.13
N ASN A 123 11.92 10.32 23.29
CA ASN A 123 10.51 10.62 23.58
C ASN A 123 9.67 9.35 23.64
N LEU A 124 9.85 8.42 22.69
CA LEU A 124 9.20 7.10 22.70
C LEU A 124 9.58 6.28 23.94
N PHE A 125 10.85 6.34 24.35
CA PHE A 125 11.33 5.63 25.54
C PHE A 125 10.73 6.20 26.84
N ILE A 126 10.68 7.52 26.98
CA ILE A 126 10.04 8.19 28.13
C ILE A 126 8.54 7.89 28.15
N GLN A 127 7.85 8.02 27.01
CA GLN A 127 6.43 7.67 26.89
C GLN A 127 6.17 6.20 27.24
N TYR A 128 7.03 5.28 26.81
CA TYR A 128 6.94 3.87 27.17
C TYR A 128 7.07 3.64 28.68
N ILE A 129 8.03 4.31 29.33
CA ILE A 129 8.19 4.25 30.80
C ILE A 129 6.94 4.79 31.50
N MET A 130 6.44 5.96 31.09
CA MET A 130 5.25 6.58 31.68
C MET A 130 4.01 5.70 31.51
N ILE A 131 3.82 5.10 30.32
CA ILE A 131 2.70 4.18 30.06
C ILE A 131 2.83 2.94 30.94
N ARG A 132 4.02 2.36 31.09
CA ARG A 132 4.23 1.19 31.96
C ARG A 132 3.94 1.49 33.42
N GLU A 133 4.37 2.65 33.90
CA GLU A 133 4.15 3.09 35.28
C GLU A 133 2.65 3.33 35.52
N ALA A 134 1.99 4.05 34.62
CA ALA A 134 0.54 4.28 34.70
C ALA A 134 -0.28 2.98 34.62
N LEU A 135 0.14 2.00 33.82
CA LEU A 135 -0.50 0.68 33.77
C LEU A 135 -0.34 -0.10 35.08
N LYS A 136 0.80 0.06 35.76
CA LYS A 136 1.05 -0.56 37.06
C LYS A 136 0.16 0.07 38.13
N GLU A 137 0.13 1.40 38.23
CA GLU A 137 -0.77 2.13 39.14
C GLU A 137 -2.24 1.82 38.85
N PHE A 138 -2.62 1.73 37.58
CA PHE A 138 -3.96 1.34 37.18
C PHE A 138 -4.32 -0.07 37.65
N SER A 139 -3.40 -1.02 37.56
CA SER A 139 -3.60 -2.38 38.08
C SER A 139 -3.85 -2.38 39.59
N ASP A 140 -3.17 -1.51 40.34
CA ASP A 140 -3.32 -1.39 41.80
C ASP A 140 -4.66 -0.74 42.20
N LEU A 141 -5.26 0.08 41.32
CA LEU A 141 -6.58 0.70 41.51
C LEU A 141 -7.76 -0.25 41.27
N LEU A 142 -7.53 -1.37 40.59
CA LEU A 142 -8.55 -2.37 40.32
C LEU A 142 -8.75 -3.27 41.54
N SER A 143 -10.00 -3.52 41.90
CA SER A 143 -10.30 -4.58 42.87
C SER A 143 -9.92 -5.95 42.29
N SER A 144 -9.68 -6.95 43.15
CA SER A 144 -9.39 -8.34 42.73
C SER A 144 -10.44 -8.90 41.76
N PHE A 145 -11.70 -8.49 41.93
CA PHE A 145 -12.79 -8.85 41.04
C PHE A 145 -12.70 -8.15 39.67
N GLU A 146 -12.42 -6.85 39.65
CA GLU A 146 -12.28 -6.07 38.41
C GLU A 146 -11.04 -6.49 37.61
N SER A 147 -9.91 -6.74 38.28
CA SER A 147 -8.68 -7.24 37.64
C SER A 147 -8.92 -8.59 36.96
N GLY A 148 -9.62 -9.50 37.64
CA GLY A 148 -10.00 -10.80 37.07
C GLY A 148 -10.99 -10.71 35.90
N ILE A 149 -11.87 -9.69 35.87
CA ILE A 149 -12.74 -9.41 34.71
C ILE A 149 -11.91 -8.87 33.55
N LEU A 150 -11.02 -7.90 33.82
CA LEU A 150 -10.18 -7.28 32.80
C LEU A 150 -9.27 -8.30 32.13
N GLU A 151 -8.64 -9.20 32.89
CA GLU A 151 -7.76 -10.23 32.36
C GLU A 151 -8.48 -11.16 31.36
N LEU A 152 -9.67 -11.64 31.72
CA LEU A 152 -10.47 -12.51 30.85
C LEU A 152 -10.98 -11.76 29.62
N TYR A 153 -11.34 -10.49 29.78
CA TYR A 153 -11.75 -9.62 28.67
C TYR A 153 -10.61 -9.37 27.68
N LEU A 154 -9.38 -9.13 28.17
CA LEU A 154 -8.18 -8.96 27.34
C LEU A 154 -7.79 -10.26 26.62
N LYS A 155 -8.09 -11.42 27.20
CA LYS A 155 -7.96 -12.75 26.54
C LYS A 155 -9.06 -13.02 25.49
N GLY A 156 -9.92 -12.03 25.20
CA GLY A 156 -10.93 -12.11 24.16
C GLY A 156 -12.21 -12.87 24.55
N ARG A 157 -12.44 -13.11 25.86
CA ARG A 157 -13.66 -13.78 26.33
C ARG A 157 -14.87 -12.86 26.28
N GLY A 158 -16.02 -13.42 25.92
CA GLY A 158 -17.31 -12.72 25.89
C GLY A 158 -17.84 -12.41 27.30
N ILE A 159 -18.73 -11.42 27.42
CA ILE A 159 -19.32 -10.99 28.71
C ILE A 159 -20.08 -12.14 29.40
N THR A 160 -20.76 -12.99 28.62
CA THR A 160 -21.47 -14.18 29.11
C THR A 160 -20.50 -15.23 29.64
N GLU A 161 -19.44 -15.53 28.88
CA GLU A 161 -18.39 -16.47 29.27
C GLU A 161 -17.66 -16.01 30.55
N ILE A 162 -17.39 -14.71 30.68
CA ILE A 162 -16.77 -14.12 31.89
C ILE A 162 -17.71 -14.27 33.09
N ALA A 163 -19.01 -14.08 32.90
CA ALA A 163 -20.01 -14.23 33.95
C ALA A 163 -20.08 -15.68 34.46
N GLU A 164 -20.00 -16.65 33.55
CA GLU A 164 -19.92 -18.08 33.86
C GLU A 164 -18.62 -18.43 34.60
N ILE A 165 -17.46 -18.02 34.09
CA ILE A 165 -16.14 -18.30 34.69
C ILE A 165 -16.01 -17.69 36.09
N LYS A 166 -16.55 -16.49 36.30
CA LYS A 166 -16.53 -15.80 37.61
C LYS A 166 -17.75 -16.13 38.50
N CYS A 167 -18.61 -17.06 38.07
CA CYS A 167 -19.83 -17.48 38.75
C CYS A 167 -20.69 -16.30 39.24
N CYS A 168 -20.91 -15.31 38.38
CA CYS A 168 -21.62 -14.08 38.72
C CYS A 168 -22.64 -13.69 37.64
N SER A 169 -23.53 -12.75 37.95
CA SER A 169 -24.53 -12.32 36.96
C SER A 169 -23.90 -11.48 35.84
N ILE A 170 -24.45 -11.58 34.64
CA ILE A 170 -24.04 -10.77 33.47
C ILE A 170 -24.02 -9.28 33.80
N ASN A 171 -24.99 -8.82 34.60
CA ASN A 171 -25.07 -7.42 35.04
C ASN A 171 -23.90 -7.02 35.96
N LYS A 172 -23.42 -7.92 36.83
CA LYS A 172 -22.23 -7.66 37.65
C LYS A 172 -20.97 -7.50 36.79
N VAL A 173 -20.81 -8.32 35.74
CA VAL A 173 -19.69 -8.19 34.80
C VAL A 173 -19.76 -6.88 34.01
N LYS A 174 -20.94 -6.54 33.47
CA LYS A 174 -21.16 -5.26 32.77
C LYS A 174 -20.85 -4.05 33.66
N ASN A 175 -21.30 -4.08 34.91
CA ASN A 175 -21.01 -3.03 35.88
C ASN A 175 -19.51 -2.96 36.24
N GLY A 176 -18.85 -4.11 36.37
CA GLY A 176 -17.40 -4.20 36.54
C GLY A 176 -16.65 -3.55 35.37
N LEU A 177 -16.97 -3.93 34.14
CA LEU A 177 -16.38 -3.32 32.93
C LEU A 177 -16.65 -1.80 32.84
N SER A 178 -17.83 -1.34 33.24
CA SER A 178 -18.14 0.09 33.31
C SER A 178 -17.23 0.82 34.30
N ARG A 179 -17.07 0.28 35.52
CA ARG A 179 -16.17 0.84 36.55
C ARG A 179 -14.71 0.84 36.10
N ILE A 180 -14.25 -0.25 35.48
CA ILE A 180 -12.91 -0.36 34.89
C ILE A 180 -12.68 0.75 33.85
N ARG A 181 -13.64 0.98 32.95
CA ARG A 181 -13.56 2.07 31.95
C ARG A 181 -13.50 3.46 32.58
N VAL A 182 -14.27 3.71 33.63
CA VAL A 182 -14.24 5.00 34.36
C VAL A 182 -12.90 5.21 35.03
N LYS A 183 -12.37 4.19 35.74
CA LYS A 183 -11.04 4.23 36.37
C LYS A 183 -9.95 4.45 35.32
N PHE A 184 -10.01 3.74 34.20
CA PHE A 184 -9.05 3.86 33.11
C PHE A 184 -9.05 5.28 32.53
N LYS A 185 -10.24 5.86 32.28
CA LYS A 185 -10.36 7.23 31.78
C LYS A 185 -9.82 8.28 32.75
N LYS A 186 -9.93 8.04 34.07
CA LYS A 186 -9.40 8.94 35.09
C LYS A 186 -7.87 8.91 35.11
N GLU A 187 -7.27 7.73 35.05
CA GLU A 187 -5.80 7.58 35.02
C GLU A 187 -5.22 8.06 33.68
N PHE A 188 -5.85 7.74 32.56
CA PHE A 188 -5.39 8.18 31.23
C PHE A 188 -5.43 9.70 31.05
N ARG A 189 -6.32 10.42 31.76
CA ARG A 189 -6.32 11.90 31.75
C ARG A 189 -5.05 12.48 32.39
N LYS A 190 -4.53 11.86 33.45
CA LYS A 190 -3.29 12.32 34.09
C LYS A 190 -2.07 12.24 33.16
N ILE A 191 -2.06 11.26 32.25
CA ILE A 191 -1.00 11.08 31.25
C ILE A 191 -1.08 12.16 30.16
N LYS A 192 -2.27 12.68 29.87
CA LYS A 192 -2.51 13.67 28.80
C LYS A 192 -2.21 15.11 29.21
N ASP A 193 -2.09 15.37 30.51
CA ASP A 193 -1.81 16.70 31.07
C ASP A 193 -0.30 16.95 31.29
N TYR A 194 0.57 16.03 30.84
CA TYR A 194 2.02 16.17 30.72
C TYR A 194 2.42 16.31 29.24
#